data_AF-A0AAU4ERN3-F1
#
_entry.id   AF-A0AAU4ERN3-F1
#
_cell.length_a   1.000
_cell.length_b   1.000
_cell.length_c   1.000
_cell.angle_alpha   90.00
_cell.angle_beta   90.00
_cell.angle_gamma   90.00
#
_symmetry.space_group_name_H-M   'P 1'
#
loop_
_entity.id
_entity.type
_entity.pdbx_description
1 polymer ?
#
loop_
_entity_poly.entity_id
_entity_poly.type
_entity_poly.pdbx_seq_one_letter_code
_entity_poly.pdbx_strand_id
1 'polypeptide(L)'
;MDDDRMWQADAVALADRVDELVTRIRCAEAELGAVLVEIEHRGVDELFGYRSVARFLADRADISAGVAGKLMRRARELNADPALAPATAAAAREGRLSNPAINTILETVRQIPDEHRADAERELVTLARTTGRRQVAVLGTHLLGHFAPVDTSPPTPERQLSLRRKRTGVWELHGRFDDETGTRAHAMLDSLTECRSDDPRSPRERFGDAFSDVIDLALNSLELPRQPGRRAPTRVTVSIAGRKTATGSTCLDDAGEIPAADALIHACDGSTISAVLDGESESQDLGRLRRLMTAGLRRALHLRGRGCAFDGCHRPPRQCQGHHIRQQSEDGLASWESPVQLCSYHHRLLHRSGWQIHITPDGLAESTPPTSDDRRRKPEHNDVDSPQSRAA
;
A
#
# COMPACT_ATOMS: atom_id res chain seq x y z
N MET A 1 -22.92 19.63 -35.19
CA MET A 1 -22.65 20.88 -34.45
C MET A 1 -21.33 21.42 -34.96
N ASP A 2 -21.29 22.68 -35.36
CA ASP A 2 -20.06 23.34 -35.83
C ASP A 2 -19.18 23.69 -34.61
N ASP A 3 -17.87 23.47 -34.69
CA ASP A 3 -16.97 23.56 -33.52
C ASP A 3 -16.98 24.98 -32.91
N ASP A 4 -17.22 26.02 -33.71
CA ASP A 4 -17.22 27.43 -33.30
C ASP A 4 -18.46 27.87 -32.48
N ARG A 5 -19.46 27.00 -32.28
CA ARG A 5 -20.69 27.33 -31.54
C ARG A 5 -21.02 26.38 -30.38
N MET A 6 -20.09 25.50 -29.99
CA MET A 6 -20.30 24.52 -28.91
C MET A 6 -20.67 25.16 -27.57
N TRP A 7 -20.16 26.38 -27.28
CA TRP A 7 -20.48 27.13 -26.06
C TRP A 7 -21.93 27.63 -25.98
N GLN A 8 -22.67 27.62 -27.10
CA GLN A 8 -24.09 28.02 -27.16
C GLN A 8 -25.05 26.83 -27.09
N ALA A 9 -24.54 25.59 -27.10
CA ALA A 9 -25.37 24.40 -27.07
C ALA A 9 -25.92 24.13 -25.66
N ASP A 10 -27.14 23.59 -25.61
CA ASP A 10 -27.69 23.11 -24.34
C ASP A 10 -27.06 21.78 -23.90
N ALA A 11 -27.33 21.38 -22.66
CA ALA A 11 -26.75 20.18 -22.06
C ALA A 11 -27.12 18.88 -22.82
N VAL A 12 -28.30 18.82 -23.45
CA VAL A 12 -28.77 17.65 -24.19
C VAL A 12 -28.00 17.53 -25.51
N ALA A 13 -27.88 18.63 -26.26
CA ALA A 13 -27.13 18.68 -27.50
C ALA A 13 -25.63 18.38 -27.28
N LEU A 14 -25.07 18.77 -26.14
CA LEU A 14 -23.71 18.40 -25.74
C LEU A 14 -23.58 16.90 -25.43
N ALA A 15 -24.56 16.31 -24.73
CA ALA A 15 -24.58 14.87 -24.45
C ALA A 15 -24.68 14.04 -25.74
N ASP A 16 -25.59 14.41 -26.64
CA ASP A 16 -25.74 13.75 -27.95
C ASP A 16 -24.44 13.82 -28.77
N ARG A 17 -23.74 14.97 -28.71
CA ARG A 17 -22.45 15.14 -29.39
C ARG A 17 -21.36 14.24 -28.81
N VAL A 18 -21.34 14.05 -27.48
CA VAL A 18 -20.43 13.09 -26.84
C VAL A 18 -20.72 11.68 -27.33
N ASP A 19 -21.98 11.26 -27.37
CA ASP A 19 -22.37 9.92 -27.82
C ASP A 19 -22.01 9.68 -29.29
N GLU A 20 -22.19 10.69 -30.14
CA GLU A 20 -21.79 10.65 -31.55
C GLU A 20 -20.27 10.46 -31.69
N LEU A 21 -19.47 11.25 -30.97
CA LEU A 21 -18.00 11.17 -31.01
C LEU A 21 -17.49 9.85 -30.47
N VAL A 22 -18.05 9.37 -29.34
CA VAL A 22 -17.69 8.08 -28.75
C VAL A 22 -18.01 6.94 -29.72
N THR A 23 -19.17 6.97 -30.38
CA THR A 23 -19.55 5.99 -31.39
C THR A 23 -18.55 5.99 -32.54
N ARG A 24 -18.20 7.18 -33.05
CA ARG A 24 -17.23 7.34 -34.15
C ARG A 24 -15.85 6.81 -33.79
N ILE A 25 -15.36 7.10 -32.58
CA ILE A 25 -14.08 6.59 -32.07
C ILE A 25 -14.10 5.06 -32.05
N ARG A 26 -15.18 4.45 -31.53
CA ARG A 26 -15.30 2.99 -31.46
C ARG A 26 -15.35 2.35 -32.84
N CYS A 27 -16.10 2.92 -33.78
CA CYS A 27 -16.14 2.44 -35.16
C CYS A 27 -14.75 2.49 -35.81
N ALA A 28 -14.05 3.62 -35.67
CA ALA A 28 -12.70 3.80 -36.22
C ALA A 28 -11.69 2.83 -35.60
N GLU A 29 -11.77 2.57 -34.29
CA GLU A 29 -10.92 1.56 -33.64
C GLU A 29 -11.20 0.14 -34.15
N ALA A 30 -12.47 -0.20 -34.41
CA ALA A 30 -12.85 -1.50 -34.97
C ALA A 30 -12.35 -1.66 -36.41
N GLU A 31 -12.46 -0.61 -37.23
CA GLU A 31 -11.92 -0.56 -38.59
C GLU A 31 -10.40 -0.69 -38.60
N LEU A 32 -9.70 0.06 -37.73
CA LEU A 32 -8.25 -0.05 -37.55
C LEU A 32 -7.85 -1.50 -37.25
N GLY A 33 -8.58 -2.18 -36.36
CA GLY A 33 -8.34 -3.59 -36.05
C GLY A 33 -8.43 -4.50 -37.29
N ALA A 34 -9.46 -4.33 -38.11
CA ALA A 34 -9.63 -5.12 -39.33
C ALA A 34 -8.49 -4.87 -40.34
N VAL A 35 -8.09 -3.61 -40.54
CA VAL A 35 -6.97 -3.24 -41.42
C VAL A 35 -5.65 -3.84 -40.92
N LEU A 36 -5.40 -3.84 -39.61
CA LEU A 36 -4.17 -4.40 -39.03
C LEU A 36 -4.07 -5.91 -39.24
N VAL A 37 -5.18 -6.65 -39.15
CA VAL A 37 -5.20 -8.09 -39.43
C VAL A 37 -4.99 -8.36 -40.92
N GLU A 38 -5.55 -7.54 -41.80
CA GLU A 38 -5.29 -7.64 -43.23
C GLU A 38 -3.82 -7.37 -43.59
N ILE A 39 -3.19 -6.38 -42.95
CA ILE A 39 -1.75 -6.13 -43.09
C ILE A 39 -0.93 -7.33 -42.61
N GLU A 40 -1.32 -7.96 -41.49
CA GLU A 40 -0.65 -9.17 -40.98
C GLU A 40 -0.76 -10.32 -41.99
N HIS A 41 -1.95 -10.52 -42.56
CA HIS A 41 -2.20 -11.57 -43.55
C HIS A 41 -1.36 -11.40 -44.82
N ARG A 42 -1.13 -10.15 -45.25
CA ARG A 42 -0.36 -9.84 -46.46
C ARG A 42 1.16 -9.79 -46.27
N GLY A 43 1.67 -9.90 -45.04
CA GLY A 43 3.10 -9.78 -44.74
C GLY A 43 3.56 -8.33 -44.54
N VAL A 44 3.73 -7.92 -43.28
CA VAL A 44 4.08 -6.53 -42.90
C VAL A 44 5.54 -6.16 -43.17
N ASP A 45 6.43 -7.14 -43.11
CA ASP A 45 7.86 -6.97 -43.37
C ASP A 45 8.13 -6.65 -44.83
N GLU A 46 7.45 -7.35 -45.75
CA GLU A 46 7.53 -7.07 -47.19
C GLU A 46 6.93 -5.71 -47.56
N LEU A 47 5.80 -5.34 -46.94
CA LEU A 47 5.09 -4.09 -47.27
C LEU A 47 5.73 -2.84 -46.67
N PHE A 48 6.27 -2.94 -45.46
CA PHE A 48 6.65 -1.76 -44.66
C PHE A 48 8.00 -1.88 -43.94
N GLY A 49 8.72 -3.00 -44.05
CA GLY A 49 10.04 -3.19 -43.42
C GLY A 49 10.01 -3.41 -41.90
N TYR A 50 8.85 -3.74 -41.33
CA TYR A 50 8.70 -4.00 -39.89
C TYR A 50 8.68 -5.49 -39.58
N ARG A 51 9.28 -5.91 -38.45
CA ARG A 51 9.24 -7.31 -38.00
C ARG A 51 7.87 -7.77 -37.48
N SER A 52 6.95 -6.85 -37.19
CA SER A 52 5.59 -7.18 -36.74
C SER A 52 4.64 -5.99 -36.93
N VAL A 53 3.36 -6.29 -37.11
CA VAL A 53 2.29 -5.28 -37.21
C VAL A 53 2.18 -4.42 -35.95
N ALA A 54 2.44 -5.01 -34.78
CA ALA A 54 2.47 -4.26 -33.53
C ALA A 54 3.59 -3.22 -33.49
N ARG A 55 4.78 -3.50 -34.05
CA ARG A 55 5.87 -2.52 -34.14
C ARG A 55 5.53 -1.42 -35.16
N PHE A 56 4.96 -1.79 -36.30
CA PHE A 56 4.46 -0.87 -37.31
C PHE A 56 3.40 0.10 -36.74
N LEU A 57 2.41 -0.42 -36.01
CA LEU A 57 1.39 0.38 -35.35
C LEU A 57 1.98 1.28 -34.25
N ALA A 58 2.89 0.75 -33.44
CA ALA A 58 3.54 1.50 -32.37
C ALA A 58 4.26 2.74 -32.90
N ASP A 59 4.98 2.59 -34.01
CA ASP A 59 5.65 3.70 -34.70
C ASP A 59 4.64 4.67 -35.32
N ARG A 60 3.66 4.17 -36.08
CA ARG A 60 2.71 5.01 -36.82
C ARG A 60 1.77 5.82 -35.92
N ALA A 61 1.37 5.25 -34.79
CA ALA A 61 0.44 5.87 -33.86
C ALA A 61 1.14 6.57 -32.68
N ASP A 62 2.47 6.58 -32.64
CA ASP A 62 3.28 7.10 -31.53
C ASP A 62 2.84 6.55 -30.16
N ILE A 63 2.73 5.22 -30.06
CA ILE A 63 2.31 4.51 -28.84
C ILE A 63 3.32 3.47 -28.41
N SER A 64 3.31 3.12 -27.12
CA SER A 64 4.17 2.05 -26.60
C SER A 64 3.86 0.71 -27.27
N ALA A 65 4.89 -0.13 -27.43
CA ALA A 65 4.76 -1.48 -27.97
C ALA A 65 3.76 -2.35 -27.18
N GLY A 66 3.63 -2.12 -25.87
CA GLY A 66 2.65 -2.82 -25.04
C GLY A 66 1.20 -2.45 -25.35
N VAL A 67 0.92 -1.19 -25.70
CA VAL A 67 -0.42 -0.75 -26.13
C VAL A 67 -0.73 -1.31 -27.53
N ALA A 68 0.21 -1.19 -28.47
CA ALA A 68 0.06 -1.74 -29.81
C ALA A 68 -0.15 -3.27 -29.79
N GLY A 69 0.57 -3.99 -28.93
CA GLY A 69 0.39 -5.44 -28.76
C GLY A 69 -0.99 -5.82 -28.22
N LYS A 70 -1.57 -5.04 -27.30
CA LYS A 70 -2.93 -5.25 -26.81
C LYS A 70 -3.98 -5.01 -27.90
N LEU A 71 -3.81 -3.96 -28.70
CA LEU A 71 -4.67 -3.67 -29.85
C LEU A 71 -4.62 -4.81 -30.87
N MET A 72 -3.42 -5.26 -31.23
CA MET A 72 -3.23 -6.35 -32.20
C MET A 72 -3.84 -7.67 -31.72
N ARG A 73 -3.69 -8.03 -30.43
CA ARG A 73 -4.32 -9.23 -29.88
C ARG A 73 -5.83 -9.20 -30.05
N ARG A 74 -6.48 -8.09 -29.65
CA ARG A 74 -7.93 -7.92 -29.81
C ARG A 74 -8.34 -7.94 -31.28
N ALA A 75 -7.55 -7.30 -32.15
CA ALA A 75 -7.81 -7.26 -33.58
C ALA A 75 -7.85 -8.67 -34.20
N ARG A 76 -6.89 -9.54 -33.86
CA ARG A 76 -6.87 -10.94 -34.31
C ARG A 76 -8.08 -11.72 -33.83
N GLU A 77 -8.43 -11.60 -32.55
CA GLU A 77 -9.56 -12.33 -31.97
C GLU A 77 -10.90 -11.97 -32.64
N LEU A 78 -11.04 -10.73 -33.13
CA LEU A 78 -12.24 -10.26 -33.82
C LEU A 78 -12.24 -10.46 -35.34
N ASN A 79 -11.08 -10.51 -35.99
CA ASN A 79 -11.00 -10.43 -37.46
C ASN A 79 -10.17 -11.52 -38.14
N ALA A 80 -9.50 -12.43 -37.40
CA ALA A 80 -8.86 -13.59 -38.01
C ALA A 80 -9.90 -14.51 -38.68
N ASP A 81 -9.43 -15.42 -39.55
CA ASP A 81 -10.27 -16.45 -40.16
C ASP A 81 -9.86 -17.85 -39.63
N PRO A 82 -10.70 -18.54 -38.83
CA PRO A 82 -11.97 -18.07 -38.27
C PRO A 82 -11.80 -17.12 -37.07
N ALA A 83 -12.74 -16.19 -36.90
CA ALA A 83 -12.73 -15.26 -35.77
C ALA A 83 -13.22 -15.96 -34.49
N LEU A 84 -12.64 -15.61 -33.34
CA LEU A 84 -13.09 -16.15 -32.05
C LEU A 84 -14.50 -15.68 -31.69
N ALA A 85 -14.81 -14.42 -32.04
CA ALA A 85 -16.04 -13.75 -31.66
C ALA A 85 -16.59 -12.87 -32.83
N PRO A 86 -17.20 -13.50 -33.86
CA PRO A 86 -17.70 -12.80 -35.04
C PRO A 86 -18.88 -11.85 -34.77
N ALA A 87 -19.80 -12.17 -33.85
CA ALA A 87 -20.92 -11.28 -33.52
C ALA A 87 -20.44 -10.01 -32.78
N THR A 88 -19.40 -10.17 -31.97
CA THR A 88 -18.71 -9.10 -31.25
C THR A 88 -17.98 -8.19 -32.23
N ALA A 89 -17.32 -8.76 -33.24
CA ALA A 89 -16.68 -7.99 -34.30
C ALA A 89 -17.68 -7.13 -35.08
N ALA A 90 -18.84 -7.71 -35.45
CA ALA A 90 -19.91 -6.97 -36.10
C ALA A 90 -20.44 -5.81 -35.22
N ALA A 91 -20.72 -6.08 -33.95
CA ALA A 91 -21.21 -5.05 -33.02
C ALA A 91 -20.17 -3.97 -32.69
N ALA A 92 -18.88 -4.29 -32.73
CA ALA A 92 -17.79 -3.33 -32.57
C ALA A 92 -17.73 -2.34 -33.75
N ARG A 93 -17.91 -2.80 -34.99
CA ARG A 93 -17.94 -1.94 -36.20
C ARG A 93 -19.09 -0.92 -36.19
N GLU A 94 -20.15 -1.22 -35.45
CA GLU A 94 -21.30 -0.32 -35.27
C GLU A 94 -21.08 0.69 -34.13
N GLY A 95 -19.95 0.64 -33.42
CA GLY A 95 -19.62 1.54 -32.32
C GLY A 95 -20.44 1.30 -31.04
N ARG A 96 -21.23 0.22 -31.01
CA ARG A 96 -22.18 -0.10 -29.92
C ARG A 96 -21.51 -0.71 -28.69
N LEU A 97 -20.30 -1.24 -28.85
CA LEU A 97 -19.55 -1.89 -27.77
C LEU A 97 -18.37 -1.04 -27.31
N SER A 98 -18.21 -0.91 -26.00
CA SER A 98 -17.00 -0.34 -25.40
C SER A 98 -15.85 -1.33 -25.42
N ASN A 99 -14.61 -0.86 -25.55
CA ASN A 99 -13.41 -1.71 -25.46
C ASN A 99 -13.35 -2.62 -24.21
N PRO A 100 -13.71 -2.14 -23.00
CA PRO A 100 -13.80 -3.02 -21.84
C PRO A 100 -14.83 -4.15 -22.00
N ALA A 101 -16.01 -3.87 -22.58
CA ALA A 101 -17.03 -4.89 -22.82
C ALA A 101 -16.53 -5.93 -23.82
N ILE A 102 -15.91 -5.51 -24.93
CA ILE A 102 -15.31 -6.42 -25.91
C ILE A 102 -14.29 -7.34 -25.24
N ASN A 103 -13.39 -6.79 -24.42
CA ASN A 103 -12.40 -7.60 -23.72
C ASN A 103 -13.04 -8.65 -22.79
N THR A 104 -14.09 -8.28 -22.05
CA THR A 104 -14.84 -9.21 -21.18
C THR A 104 -15.52 -10.32 -21.99
N ILE A 105 -16.12 -9.98 -23.14
CA ILE A 105 -16.74 -10.97 -24.04
C ILE A 105 -15.69 -11.95 -24.54
N LEU A 106 -14.58 -11.44 -25.09
CA LEU A 106 -13.48 -12.27 -25.60
C LEU A 106 -12.87 -13.18 -24.52
N GLU A 107 -12.69 -12.66 -23.31
CA GLU A 107 -12.20 -13.43 -22.17
C GLU A 107 -13.16 -14.55 -21.75
N THR A 108 -14.46 -14.28 -21.79
CA THR A 108 -15.50 -15.27 -21.48
C THR A 108 -15.58 -16.34 -22.57
N VAL A 109 -15.73 -15.93 -23.83
CA VAL A 109 -15.89 -16.84 -24.98
C VAL A 109 -14.69 -17.78 -25.13
N ARG A 110 -13.46 -17.31 -24.85
CA ARG A 110 -12.24 -18.15 -24.88
C ARG A 110 -12.32 -19.37 -23.96
N GLN A 111 -13.02 -19.26 -22.85
CA GLN A 111 -13.11 -20.30 -21.81
C GLN A 111 -14.34 -21.20 -21.99
N ILE A 112 -15.25 -20.86 -22.90
CA ILE A 112 -16.45 -21.65 -23.19
C ILE A 112 -16.11 -22.73 -24.25
N PRO A 113 -16.65 -23.96 -24.11
CA PRO A 113 -16.50 -25.01 -25.12
C PRO A 113 -16.95 -24.56 -26.52
N ASP A 114 -16.23 -24.99 -27.57
CA ASP A 114 -16.44 -24.54 -28.95
C ASP A 114 -17.92 -24.61 -29.41
N GLU A 115 -18.63 -25.67 -29.00
CA GLU A 115 -20.05 -25.91 -29.33
C GLU A 115 -21.02 -24.87 -28.74
N HIS A 116 -20.63 -24.18 -27.66
CA HIS A 116 -21.47 -23.19 -26.96
C HIS A 116 -21.02 -21.74 -27.18
N ARG A 117 -19.87 -21.51 -27.84
CA ARG A 117 -19.30 -20.17 -28.00
C ARG A 117 -20.22 -19.20 -28.73
N ALA A 118 -20.85 -19.65 -29.83
CA ALA A 118 -21.70 -18.79 -30.64
C ALA A 118 -22.97 -18.33 -29.89
N ASP A 119 -23.52 -19.18 -29.03
CA ASP A 119 -24.71 -18.87 -28.24
C ASP A 119 -24.35 -17.90 -27.10
N ALA A 120 -23.30 -18.23 -26.35
CA ALA A 120 -22.78 -17.38 -25.27
C ALA A 120 -22.37 -15.99 -25.78
N GLU A 121 -21.70 -15.93 -26.93
CA GLU A 121 -21.33 -14.66 -27.55
C GLU A 121 -22.56 -13.80 -27.88
N ARG A 122 -23.58 -14.37 -28.52
CA ARG A 122 -24.80 -13.64 -28.90
C ARG A 122 -25.53 -13.07 -27.68
N GLU A 123 -25.61 -13.84 -26.60
CA GLU A 123 -26.22 -13.38 -25.34
C GLU A 123 -25.43 -12.21 -24.74
N LEU A 124 -24.11 -12.35 -24.64
CA LEU A 124 -23.24 -11.30 -24.10
C LEU A 124 -23.27 -10.02 -24.94
N VAL A 125 -23.27 -10.13 -26.27
CA VAL A 125 -23.39 -8.98 -27.18
C VAL A 125 -24.75 -8.29 -27.03
N THR A 126 -25.83 -9.05 -26.92
CA THR A 126 -27.18 -8.51 -26.72
C THR A 126 -27.25 -7.72 -25.42
N LEU A 127 -26.72 -8.27 -24.33
CA LEU A 127 -26.68 -7.60 -23.03
C LEU A 127 -25.78 -6.35 -23.05
N ALA A 128 -24.63 -6.43 -23.72
CA ALA A 128 -23.70 -5.31 -23.84
C ALA A 128 -24.31 -4.11 -24.56
N ARG A 129 -25.19 -4.34 -25.55
CA ARG A 129 -25.89 -3.31 -26.30
C ARG A 129 -26.98 -2.58 -25.51
N THR A 130 -27.61 -3.26 -24.55
CA THR A 130 -28.80 -2.73 -23.84
C THR A 130 -28.50 -2.20 -22.45
N THR A 131 -27.60 -2.86 -21.71
CA THR A 131 -27.49 -2.64 -20.25
C THR A 131 -26.09 -2.18 -19.81
N GLY A 132 -25.09 -2.27 -20.71
CA GLY A 132 -23.74 -1.80 -20.49
C GLY A 132 -22.80 -2.84 -19.84
N ARG A 133 -21.55 -2.42 -19.60
CA ARG A 133 -20.41 -3.34 -19.33
C ARG A 133 -20.51 -4.17 -18.04
N ARG A 134 -21.16 -3.66 -16.98
CA ARG A 134 -21.14 -4.33 -15.67
C ARG A 134 -21.91 -5.63 -15.70
N GLN A 135 -23.03 -5.63 -16.42
CA GLN A 135 -23.93 -6.77 -16.56
C GLN A 135 -23.29 -7.85 -17.46
N VAL A 136 -22.51 -7.45 -18.46
CA VAL A 136 -21.70 -8.38 -19.28
C VAL A 136 -20.74 -9.19 -18.41
N ALA A 137 -20.06 -8.54 -17.45
CA ALA A 137 -19.16 -9.24 -16.54
C ALA A 137 -19.91 -10.23 -15.62
N VAL A 138 -21.09 -9.85 -15.10
CA VAL A 138 -21.92 -10.73 -14.26
C VAL A 138 -22.40 -11.96 -15.05
N LEU A 139 -22.95 -11.77 -16.24
CA LEU A 139 -23.38 -12.88 -17.09
C LEU A 139 -22.20 -13.76 -17.51
N GLY A 140 -21.04 -13.16 -17.83
CA GLY A 140 -19.83 -13.89 -18.15
C GLY A 140 -19.42 -14.83 -17.02
N THR A 141 -19.38 -14.34 -15.78
CA THR A 141 -19.11 -15.19 -14.60
C THR A 141 -20.13 -16.33 -14.46
N HIS A 142 -21.41 -16.06 -14.69
CA HIS A 142 -22.46 -17.08 -14.59
C HIS A 142 -22.32 -18.17 -15.67
N LEU A 143 -22.05 -17.77 -16.92
CA LEU A 143 -21.79 -18.70 -18.03
C LEU A 143 -20.56 -19.56 -17.74
N LEU A 144 -19.46 -18.96 -17.28
CA LEU A 144 -18.26 -19.71 -16.91
C LEU A 144 -18.53 -20.68 -15.75
N GLY A 145 -19.33 -20.27 -14.76
CA GLY A 145 -19.72 -21.14 -13.65
C GLY A 145 -20.53 -22.36 -14.09
N HIS A 146 -21.33 -22.24 -15.15
CA HIS A 146 -22.09 -23.37 -15.69
C HIS A 146 -21.21 -24.44 -16.35
N PHE A 147 -20.14 -24.00 -17.03
CA PHE A 147 -19.18 -24.89 -17.71
C PHE A 147 -17.94 -25.21 -16.88
N ALA A 148 -17.78 -24.58 -15.72
CA ALA A 148 -16.68 -24.87 -14.82
C ALA A 148 -16.78 -26.34 -14.40
N PRO A 149 -15.71 -27.15 -14.59
CA PRO A 149 -15.69 -28.47 -14.01
C PRO A 149 -15.92 -28.34 -12.50
N VAL A 150 -16.73 -29.23 -11.93
CA VAL A 150 -16.93 -29.30 -10.49
C VAL A 150 -15.59 -29.70 -9.87
N ASP A 151 -14.76 -28.71 -9.55
CA ASP A 151 -13.51 -28.94 -8.85
C ASP A 151 -13.83 -29.24 -7.39
N THR A 152 -13.78 -30.51 -7.04
CA THR A 152 -13.94 -30.98 -5.65
C THR A 152 -12.66 -30.81 -4.84
N SER A 153 -11.57 -30.36 -5.46
CA SER A 153 -10.31 -30.11 -4.76
C SER A 153 -10.42 -28.79 -4.00
N PRO A 154 -9.92 -28.70 -2.75
CA PRO A 154 -9.85 -27.43 -2.07
C PRO A 154 -8.97 -26.47 -2.92
N PRO A 155 -9.44 -25.24 -3.20
CA PRO A 155 -8.66 -24.30 -3.99
C PRO A 155 -7.33 -24.06 -3.29
N THR A 156 -6.23 -24.13 -4.04
CA THR A 156 -4.92 -23.78 -3.49
C THR A 156 -4.96 -22.28 -3.14
N PRO A 157 -4.67 -21.88 -1.90
CA PRO A 157 -4.76 -20.47 -1.52
C PRO A 157 -3.75 -19.64 -2.31
N GLU A 158 -4.24 -18.70 -3.11
CA GLU A 158 -3.39 -17.77 -3.89
C GLU A 158 -2.82 -16.70 -2.94
N ARG A 159 -1.59 -16.89 -2.49
CA ARG A 159 -0.88 -15.96 -1.59
C ARG A 159 0.44 -15.55 -2.21
N GLN A 160 0.56 -14.30 -2.63
CA GLN A 160 1.77 -13.73 -3.19
C GLN A 160 2.00 -12.36 -2.56
N LEU A 161 3.25 -12.08 -2.18
CA LEU A 161 3.63 -10.79 -1.62
C LEU A 161 4.99 -10.38 -2.19
N SER A 162 5.08 -9.14 -2.64
CA SER A 162 6.30 -8.52 -3.13
C SER A 162 6.52 -7.19 -2.42
N LEU A 163 7.78 -6.93 -2.08
CA LEU A 163 8.20 -5.71 -1.41
C LEU A 163 9.37 -5.13 -2.21
N ARG A 164 9.22 -3.90 -2.68
CA ARG A 164 10.21 -3.24 -3.55
C ARG A 164 10.53 -1.85 -3.02
N ARG A 165 11.82 -1.54 -2.90
CA ARG A 165 12.27 -0.18 -2.60
C ARG A 165 12.43 0.63 -3.90
N LYS A 166 11.81 1.81 -3.95
CA LYS A 166 12.04 2.82 -5.00
C LYS A 166 13.34 3.58 -4.76
N ARG A 167 13.90 4.15 -5.83
CA ARG A 167 15.09 5.04 -5.74
C ARG A 167 14.88 6.25 -4.82
N THR A 168 13.64 6.67 -4.63
CA THR A 168 13.24 7.77 -3.73
C THR A 168 13.27 7.38 -2.25
N GLY A 169 13.57 6.13 -1.91
CA GLY A 169 13.54 5.61 -0.53
C GLY A 169 12.17 5.08 -0.08
N VAL A 170 11.11 5.32 -0.85
CA VAL A 170 9.76 4.79 -0.58
C VAL A 170 9.72 3.28 -0.87
N TRP A 171 9.11 2.51 0.01
CA TRP A 171 8.83 1.09 -0.22
C TRP A 171 7.41 0.88 -0.75
N GLU A 172 7.28 0.01 -1.75
CA GLU A 172 6.00 -0.46 -2.29
C GLU A 172 5.81 -1.92 -1.92
N LEU A 173 4.63 -2.23 -1.38
CA LEU A 173 4.20 -3.59 -1.06
C LEU A 173 3.01 -3.93 -1.98
N HIS A 174 3.15 -5.00 -2.77
CA HIS A 174 2.09 -5.53 -3.62
C HIS A 174 1.84 -6.98 -3.30
N GLY A 175 0.59 -7.35 -3.02
CA GLY A 175 0.21 -8.73 -2.77
C GLY A 175 -1.13 -9.11 -3.38
N ARG A 176 -1.30 -10.42 -3.56
CA ARG A 176 -2.55 -11.08 -3.91
C ARG A 176 -2.80 -12.14 -2.84
N PHE A 177 -4.00 -12.15 -2.28
CA PHE A 177 -4.36 -13.02 -1.18
C PHE A 177 -5.72 -13.66 -1.46
N ASP A 178 -5.89 -14.90 -1.02
CA ASP A 178 -7.18 -15.57 -0.92
C ASP A 178 -8.12 -14.80 0.03
N ASP A 179 -9.42 -15.03 -0.14
CA ASP A 179 -10.49 -14.35 0.61
C ASP A 179 -10.33 -14.50 2.13
N GLU A 180 -9.96 -15.68 2.61
CA GLU A 180 -9.73 -15.95 4.04
C GLU A 180 -8.59 -15.07 4.60
N THR A 181 -7.46 -15.00 3.88
CA THR A 181 -6.29 -14.21 4.30
C THR A 181 -6.54 -12.71 4.16
N GLY A 182 -7.15 -12.29 3.05
CA GLY A 182 -7.53 -10.89 2.81
C GLY A 182 -8.51 -10.37 3.86
N THR A 183 -9.54 -11.16 4.19
CA THR A 183 -10.53 -10.80 5.21
C THR A 183 -9.90 -10.65 6.59
N ARG A 184 -9.03 -11.59 7.00
CA ARG A 184 -8.31 -11.49 8.29
C ARG A 184 -7.37 -10.28 8.33
N ALA A 185 -6.61 -10.04 7.26
CA ALA A 185 -5.73 -8.89 7.17
C ALA A 185 -6.51 -7.57 7.24
N HIS A 186 -7.63 -7.48 6.52
CA HIS A 186 -8.51 -6.32 6.55
C HIS A 186 -9.08 -6.08 7.95
N ALA A 187 -9.68 -7.10 8.57
CA ALA A 187 -10.24 -6.99 9.91
C ALA A 187 -9.18 -6.59 10.97
N MET A 188 -7.96 -7.12 10.85
CA MET A 188 -6.84 -6.74 11.72
C MET A 188 -6.48 -5.26 11.55
N LEU A 189 -6.31 -4.79 10.32
CA LEU A 189 -5.99 -3.38 10.05
C LEU A 189 -7.11 -2.45 10.48
N ASP A 190 -8.36 -2.82 10.18
CA ASP A 190 -9.55 -2.05 10.54
C ASP A 190 -9.68 -1.90 12.08
N SER A 191 -9.34 -2.95 12.82
CA SER A 191 -9.35 -2.91 14.30
C SER A 191 -8.33 -1.95 14.91
N LEU A 192 -7.27 -1.60 14.18
CA LEU A 192 -6.21 -0.70 14.62
C LEU A 192 -6.35 0.72 14.06
N THR A 193 -7.20 0.92 13.06
CA THR A 193 -7.57 2.25 12.59
C THR A 193 -8.49 2.95 13.61
N GLU A 194 -7.91 3.74 14.50
CA GLU A 194 -8.69 4.70 15.29
C GLU A 194 -9.28 5.77 14.37
N CYS A 195 -10.59 5.97 14.42
CA CYS A 195 -11.26 7.09 13.77
C CYS A 195 -11.66 8.11 14.84
N ARG A 196 -10.90 9.19 14.98
CA ARG A 196 -11.35 10.38 15.72
C ARG A 196 -12.19 11.22 14.76
N SER A 197 -13.23 11.91 15.26
CA SER A 197 -14.17 12.69 14.43
C SER A 197 -13.49 13.77 13.58
N ASP A 198 -12.31 14.25 14.01
CA ASP A 198 -11.56 15.33 13.36
C ASP A 198 -10.19 14.86 12.80
N ASP A 199 -10.05 13.60 12.41
CA ASP A 199 -8.80 13.08 11.83
C ASP A 199 -8.62 13.51 10.36
N PRO A 200 -7.60 14.32 10.00
CA PRO A 200 -7.40 14.78 8.64
C PRO A 200 -6.84 13.71 7.69
N ARG A 201 -6.42 12.55 8.21
CA ARG A 201 -5.82 11.47 7.41
C ARG A 201 -6.86 10.76 6.56
N SER A 202 -6.52 10.51 5.30
CA SER A 202 -7.33 9.68 4.40
C SER A 202 -7.45 8.25 4.94
N PRO A 203 -8.50 7.50 4.56
CA PRO A 203 -8.62 6.08 4.93
C PRO A 203 -7.38 5.24 4.59
N ARG A 204 -6.69 5.57 3.48
CA ARG A 204 -5.47 4.86 3.06
C ARG A 204 -4.28 5.14 3.96
N GLU A 205 -4.12 6.39 4.41
CA GLU A 205 -3.06 6.76 5.36
C GLU A 205 -3.28 6.07 6.71
N ARG A 206 -4.53 6.02 7.20
CA ARG A 206 -4.88 5.31 8.43
C ARG A 206 -4.59 3.81 8.32
N PHE A 207 -4.93 3.18 7.21
CA PHE A 207 -4.57 1.77 6.95
C PHE A 207 -3.05 1.56 6.91
N GLY A 208 -2.29 2.52 6.37
CA GLY A 208 -0.83 2.48 6.39
C GLY A 208 -0.25 2.56 7.81
N ASP A 209 -0.78 3.45 8.65
CA ASP A 209 -0.40 3.55 10.06
C ASP A 209 -0.76 2.27 10.83
N ALA A 210 -1.98 1.74 10.63
CA ALA A 210 -2.41 0.47 11.22
C ALA A 210 -1.48 -0.69 10.81
N PHE A 211 -1.04 -0.74 9.55
CA PHE A 211 -0.08 -1.75 9.10
C PHE A 211 1.28 -1.61 9.79
N SER A 212 1.76 -0.38 10.01
CA SER A 212 2.95 -0.13 10.84
C SER A 212 2.77 -0.64 12.27
N ASP A 213 1.60 -0.38 12.88
CA ASP A 213 1.30 -0.83 14.24
C ASP A 213 1.24 -2.37 14.33
N VAL A 214 0.74 -3.06 13.31
CA VAL A 214 0.77 -4.53 13.22
C VAL A 214 2.20 -5.05 13.19
N ILE A 215 3.08 -4.43 12.40
CA ILE A 215 4.49 -4.81 12.33
C ILE A 215 5.12 -4.64 13.72
N ASP A 216 4.86 -3.52 14.39
CA ASP A 216 5.38 -3.26 15.73
C ASP A 216 4.83 -4.28 16.75
N LEU A 217 3.53 -4.58 16.71
CA LEU A 217 2.89 -5.60 17.54
C LEU A 217 3.50 -6.99 17.31
N ALA A 218 3.69 -7.38 16.05
CA ALA A 218 4.32 -8.63 15.70
C ALA A 218 5.75 -8.66 16.25
N LEU A 219 6.58 -7.66 15.95
CA LEU A 219 7.97 -7.57 16.44
C LEU A 219 8.07 -7.52 17.97
N ASN A 220 7.02 -7.07 18.66
CA ASN A 220 6.95 -7.05 20.11
C ASN A 220 6.39 -8.33 20.74
N SER A 221 5.81 -9.23 19.95
CA SER A 221 5.38 -10.53 20.42
C SER A 221 6.58 -11.36 20.92
N LEU A 222 6.44 -11.92 22.12
CA LEU A 222 7.43 -12.82 22.71
C LEU A 222 7.45 -14.21 22.04
N GLU A 223 6.42 -14.52 21.28
CA GLU A 223 6.12 -15.82 20.66
C GLU A 223 6.47 -15.89 19.17
N LEU A 224 6.90 -14.78 18.54
CA LEU A 224 7.42 -14.85 17.18
C LEU A 224 8.56 -15.88 17.10
N PRO A 225 8.57 -16.76 16.08
CA PRO A 225 9.65 -17.71 15.88
C PRO A 225 10.98 -16.97 15.87
N ARG A 226 11.77 -17.17 16.92
CA ARG A 226 13.15 -16.71 16.96
C ARG A 226 13.89 -17.60 15.98
N GLN A 227 14.40 -17.04 14.89
CA GLN A 227 15.53 -17.70 14.24
C GLN A 227 16.59 -17.94 15.32
N PRO A 228 17.25 -19.11 15.34
CA PRO A 228 18.12 -19.49 16.44
C PRO A 228 19.16 -18.39 16.69
N GLY A 229 19.00 -17.68 17.80
CA GLY A 229 19.98 -16.75 18.36
C GLY A 229 19.73 -15.24 18.20
N ARG A 230 18.90 -14.73 17.27
CA ARG A 230 18.71 -13.26 17.13
C ARG A 230 17.33 -12.87 16.58
N ARG A 231 16.78 -11.74 17.08
CA ARG A 231 15.86 -10.90 16.28
C ARG A 231 16.57 -10.60 14.96
N ALA A 232 15.92 -10.54 13.80
CA ALA A 232 16.53 -9.89 12.64
C ALA A 232 16.74 -8.41 13.04
N PRO A 233 17.95 -8.01 13.46
CA PRO A 233 18.14 -6.68 13.99
C PRO A 233 18.38 -5.78 12.79
N THR A 234 17.43 -4.89 12.49
CA THR A 234 17.70 -3.84 11.52
C THR A 234 18.80 -2.96 12.11
N ARG A 235 19.96 -2.82 11.48
CA ARG A 235 21.05 -1.97 11.97
C ARG A 235 20.85 -0.56 11.40
N VAL A 236 20.90 0.44 12.28
CA VAL A 236 20.82 1.85 11.92
C VAL A 236 22.16 2.48 12.27
N THR A 237 22.83 3.05 11.28
CA THR A 237 24.10 3.76 11.41
C THR A 237 23.81 5.26 11.44
N VAL A 238 24.03 5.90 12.60
CA VAL A 238 23.79 7.33 12.82
C VAL A 238 25.11 8.03 13.11
N SER A 239 25.38 9.16 12.45
CA SER A 239 26.56 9.99 12.75
C SER A 239 26.43 10.65 14.14
N ILE A 240 27.55 10.90 14.83
CA ILE A 240 27.54 11.55 16.16
C ILE A 240 26.86 12.92 16.11
N ALA A 241 27.06 13.67 15.03
CA ALA A 241 26.42 14.96 14.79
C ALA A 241 24.90 14.80 14.66
N GLY A 242 24.41 13.89 13.81
CA GLY A 242 22.98 13.66 13.60
C GLY A 242 22.25 13.15 14.85
N ARG A 243 22.95 12.43 15.74
CA ARG A 243 22.42 12.02 17.06
C ARG A 243 22.29 13.19 18.03
N LYS A 244 23.19 14.18 17.99
CA LYS A 244 23.17 15.31 18.94
C LYS A 244 22.06 16.32 18.60
N THR A 245 21.76 16.49 17.32
CA THR A 245 20.85 17.54 16.84
C THR A 245 19.53 17.00 16.31
N ALA A 246 19.36 15.68 16.20
CA ALA A 246 18.24 15.03 15.51
C ALA A 246 18.02 15.54 14.07
N THR A 247 19.08 16.10 13.46
CA THR A 247 19.06 16.67 12.11
C THR A 247 20.03 15.92 11.19
N GLY A 248 19.70 15.85 9.91
CA GLY A 248 20.46 15.11 8.90
C GLY A 248 19.90 13.71 8.60
N SER A 249 20.59 13.00 7.70
CA SER A 249 20.26 11.64 7.28
C SER A 249 21.25 10.62 7.82
N THR A 250 20.79 9.37 7.96
CA THR A 250 21.49 8.25 8.60
C THR A 250 21.19 6.97 7.81
N CYS A 251 22.05 5.95 7.81
CA CYS A 251 21.83 4.76 6.98
C CYS A 251 21.15 3.63 7.78
N LEU A 252 20.03 3.11 7.28
CA LEU A 252 19.40 1.89 7.81
C LEU A 252 19.90 0.69 6.97
N ASP A 253 20.86 -0.09 7.46
CA ASP A 253 21.47 -1.22 6.74
C ASP A 253 21.77 -0.90 5.26
N ASP A 254 21.39 -1.78 4.34
CA ASP A 254 21.41 -1.59 2.88
C ASP A 254 20.17 -0.81 2.37
N ALA A 255 19.26 -0.43 3.27
CA ALA A 255 18.03 0.30 2.97
C ALA A 255 18.23 1.82 2.83
N GLY A 256 19.48 2.30 2.81
CA GLY A 256 19.85 3.68 2.47
C GLY A 256 19.50 4.72 3.54
N GLU A 257 19.52 5.99 3.13
CA GLU A 257 19.33 7.13 4.04
C GLU A 257 17.90 7.26 4.57
N ILE A 258 17.76 7.26 5.90
CA ILE A 258 16.57 7.63 6.67
C ILE A 258 16.84 8.89 7.51
N PRO A 259 15.84 9.73 7.80
CA PRO A 259 16.00 10.87 8.70
C PRO A 259 16.53 10.45 10.08
N ALA A 260 17.42 11.24 10.67
CA ALA A 260 18.00 10.96 11.97
C ALA A 260 16.94 10.79 13.09
N ALA A 261 15.81 11.50 13.00
CA ALA A 261 14.71 11.35 13.94
C ALA A 261 14.06 9.95 13.90
N ASP A 262 13.87 9.38 12.71
CA ASP A 262 13.30 8.03 12.54
C ASP A 262 14.28 6.96 13.01
N ALA A 263 15.57 7.16 12.74
CA ALA A 263 16.65 6.33 13.27
C ALA A 263 16.69 6.29 14.81
N LEU A 264 16.46 7.43 15.46
CA LEU A 264 16.42 7.54 16.92
C LEU A 264 15.19 6.82 17.52
N ILE A 265 14.03 6.88 16.85
CA ILE A 265 12.84 6.11 17.22
C ILE A 265 13.17 4.61 17.24
N HIS A 266 13.82 4.08 16.19
CA HIS A 266 14.19 2.67 16.12
C HIS A 266 15.30 2.26 17.11
N ALA A 267 16.20 3.19 17.45
CA ALA A 267 17.22 2.96 18.46
C ALA A 267 16.65 2.91 19.89
N CYS A 268 15.54 3.59 20.18
CA CYS A 268 14.95 3.67 21.51
C CYS A 268 14.35 2.34 22.02
N ASP A 269 13.75 1.52 21.15
CA ASP A 269 13.12 0.25 21.56
C ASP A 269 14.08 -0.96 21.50
N GLY A 270 15.36 -0.72 21.17
CA GLY A 270 16.41 -1.74 21.18
C GLY A 270 16.27 -2.84 20.10
N SER A 271 15.48 -2.60 19.05
CA SER A 271 15.44 -3.46 17.85
C SER A 271 16.67 -3.31 16.96
N THR A 272 17.51 -2.30 17.26
CA THR A 272 18.60 -1.82 16.41
C THR A 272 19.94 -1.83 17.13
N ILE A 273 20.99 -2.33 16.48
CA ILE A 273 22.39 -2.12 16.92
C ILE A 273 22.92 -0.88 16.19
N SER A 274 23.21 0.19 16.94
CA SER A 274 23.79 1.41 16.38
C SER A 274 25.31 1.30 16.30
N ALA A 275 25.84 1.34 15.06
CA ALA A 275 27.24 1.59 14.80
C ALA A 275 27.44 3.11 14.65
N VAL A 276 28.33 3.67 15.47
CA VAL A 276 28.74 5.08 15.39
C VAL A 276 30.11 5.08 14.73
N LEU A 277 30.22 5.71 13.55
CA LEU A 277 31.51 5.99 12.92
C LEU A 277 32.07 7.30 13.52
N ASP A 278 33.40 7.34 13.72
CA ASP A 278 34.23 8.36 14.42
C ASP A 278 34.45 8.24 15.95
N GLY A 279 35.04 7.13 16.40
CA GLY A 279 35.75 7.08 17.69
C GLY A 279 36.33 5.70 17.98
N GLU A 280 37.45 5.61 18.70
CA GLU A 280 38.10 4.33 19.05
C GLU A 280 37.09 3.37 19.70
N SER A 281 36.74 2.33 18.95
CA SER A 281 35.50 1.58 19.11
C SER A 281 35.81 0.16 19.56
N GLU A 282 35.87 -0.02 20.88
CA GLU A 282 35.71 -1.35 21.49
C GLU A 282 35.11 -1.22 22.90
N SER A 283 35.58 -0.24 23.69
CA SER A 283 35.10 0.01 25.06
C SER A 283 33.70 0.66 25.11
N GLN A 284 33.32 1.45 24.10
CA GLN A 284 31.98 2.06 24.03
C GLN A 284 30.88 1.08 23.59
N ASP A 285 31.22 -0.05 22.96
CA ASP A 285 30.24 -1.04 22.50
C ASP A 285 29.67 -1.89 23.65
N LEU A 286 30.44 -2.09 24.74
CA LEU A 286 29.94 -2.74 25.95
C LEU A 286 28.88 -1.89 26.69
N GLY A 287 28.94 -0.55 26.56
CA GLY A 287 27.89 0.35 27.00
C GLY A 287 26.62 0.30 26.13
N ARG A 288 26.70 -0.23 24.89
CA ARG A 288 25.58 -0.30 23.94
C ARG A 288 24.66 -1.50 24.16
N LEU A 289 25.15 -2.59 24.76
CA LEU A 289 24.29 -3.70 25.24
C LEU A 289 23.34 -3.27 26.37
N ARG A 290 23.72 -2.25 27.15
CA ARG A 290 22.87 -1.67 28.21
C ARG A 290 21.71 -0.81 27.69
N ARG A 291 21.69 -0.49 26.39
CA ARG A 291 20.63 0.29 25.71
C ARG A 291 19.59 -0.57 25.02
N LEU A 292 19.75 -1.90 25.02
CA LEU A 292 18.74 -2.77 24.46
C LEU A 292 17.57 -2.83 25.45
N MET A 293 16.36 -2.57 24.96
CA MET A 293 15.14 -2.86 25.69
C MET A 293 14.98 -4.38 25.81
N THR A 294 15.74 -4.97 26.75
CA THR A 294 15.79 -6.43 26.94
C THR A 294 14.40 -6.97 27.27
N ALA A 295 14.16 -8.26 27.01
CA ALA A 295 12.89 -8.88 27.38
C ALA A 295 12.58 -8.73 28.89
N GLY A 296 13.62 -8.75 29.75
CA GLY A 296 13.47 -8.50 31.19
C GLY A 296 13.06 -7.06 31.50
N LEU A 297 13.72 -6.08 30.87
CA LEU A 297 13.38 -4.66 31.02
C LEU A 297 11.98 -4.34 30.48
N ARG A 298 11.56 -4.93 29.35
CA ARG A 298 10.18 -4.79 28.85
C ARG A 298 9.15 -5.37 29.78
N ARG A 299 9.42 -6.51 30.40
CA ARG A 299 8.53 -7.07 31.44
C ARG A 299 8.44 -6.14 32.64
N ALA A 300 9.57 -5.60 33.10
CA ALA A 300 9.57 -4.62 34.18
C ALA A 300 8.77 -3.36 33.81
N LEU A 301 8.88 -2.88 32.57
CA LEU A 301 8.08 -1.77 32.06
C LEU A 301 6.60 -2.10 31.92
N HIS A 302 6.23 -3.31 31.50
CA HIS A 302 4.83 -3.77 31.46
C HIS A 302 4.22 -3.89 32.85
N LEU A 303 5.05 -4.19 33.85
CA LEU A 303 4.62 -4.26 35.26
C LEU A 303 4.54 -2.87 35.88
N ARG A 304 5.42 -1.94 35.50
CA ARG A 304 5.47 -0.57 36.00
C ARG A 304 4.43 0.34 35.35
N GLY A 305 4.39 0.33 34.02
CA GLY A 305 3.46 1.10 33.19
C GLY A 305 2.26 0.23 32.83
N ARG A 306 1.05 0.68 33.19
CA ARG A 306 -0.21 0.01 32.84
C ARG A 306 -0.69 0.32 31.41
N GLY A 307 0.12 1.07 30.65
CA GLY A 307 -0.15 1.48 29.28
C GLY A 307 0.84 2.54 28.83
N CYS A 308 0.47 3.28 27.78
CA CYS A 308 1.22 4.45 27.34
C CYS A 308 1.31 5.48 28.47
N ALA A 309 2.50 6.01 28.74
CA ALA A 309 2.74 7.01 29.79
C ALA A 309 2.25 8.42 29.45
N PHE A 310 1.86 8.66 28.20
CA PHE A 310 1.38 9.97 27.75
C PHE A 310 -0.05 10.23 28.24
N ASP A 311 -0.31 11.46 28.69
CA ASP A 311 -1.59 11.84 29.30
C ASP A 311 -2.81 11.51 28.40
N GLY A 312 -3.88 11.04 29.04
CA GLY A 312 -5.14 10.66 28.38
C GLY A 312 -5.06 9.46 27.43
N CYS A 313 -3.92 8.74 27.37
CA CYS A 313 -3.76 7.61 26.46
C CYS A 313 -4.21 6.28 27.10
N HIS A 314 -5.15 5.59 26.45
CA HIS A 314 -5.68 4.30 26.88
C HIS A 314 -4.97 3.08 26.26
N ARG A 315 -3.84 3.30 25.55
CA ARG A 315 -3.16 2.22 24.83
C ARG A 315 -2.51 1.25 25.82
N PRO A 316 -2.83 -0.06 25.78
CA PRO A 316 -2.32 -1.03 26.73
C PRO A 316 -0.83 -1.34 26.49
N PRO A 317 -0.10 -1.90 27.47
CA PRO A 317 1.34 -2.11 27.41
C PRO A 317 1.82 -2.89 26.17
N ARG A 318 1.01 -3.85 25.70
CA ARG A 318 1.29 -4.64 24.48
C ARG A 318 1.36 -3.82 23.20
N GLN A 319 0.75 -2.63 23.19
CA GLN A 319 0.76 -1.66 22.10
C GLN A 319 1.78 -0.53 22.34
N CYS A 320 2.67 -0.70 23.32
CA CYS A 320 3.66 0.29 23.70
C CYS A 320 5.09 -0.22 23.50
N GLN A 321 5.95 0.71 23.10
CA GLN A 321 7.38 0.55 22.93
C GLN A 321 8.11 1.18 24.12
N GLY A 322 9.32 0.70 24.41
CA GLY A 322 10.15 1.34 25.43
C GLY A 322 10.80 2.62 24.87
N HIS A 323 10.75 3.70 25.64
CA HIS A 323 11.37 4.97 25.31
C HIS A 323 12.41 5.34 26.37
N HIS A 324 13.64 5.63 25.92
CA HIS A 324 14.72 6.04 26.82
C HIS A 324 14.64 7.52 27.13
N ILE A 325 14.60 7.87 28.42
CA ILE A 325 14.70 9.25 28.91
C ILE A 325 16.18 9.60 29.04
N ARG A 326 16.58 10.71 28.42
CA ARG A 326 17.95 11.22 28.49
C ARG A 326 18.02 12.35 29.50
N GLN A 327 18.75 12.17 30.60
CA GLN A 327 19.14 13.26 31.48
C GLN A 327 20.48 13.83 30.99
N GLN A 328 20.61 15.15 30.91
CA GLN A 328 21.93 15.78 30.85
C GLN A 328 22.42 15.92 32.28
N SER A 329 23.56 15.31 32.61
CA SER A 329 24.24 15.53 33.87
C SER A 329 25.13 16.78 33.77
N GLU A 330 25.40 17.43 34.91
CA GLU A 330 26.22 18.65 35.01
C GLU A 330 27.67 18.46 34.54
N ASP A 331 28.17 17.22 34.53
CA ASP A 331 29.50 16.83 34.07
C ASP A 331 29.56 16.45 32.57
N GLY A 332 28.45 16.59 31.84
CA GLY A 332 28.34 16.25 30.42
C GLY A 332 28.25 14.74 30.11
N LEU A 333 28.28 13.88 31.13
CA LEU A 333 28.14 12.42 31.01
C LEU A 333 26.69 11.98 31.23
N ALA A 334 25.86 12.08 30.19
CA ALA A 334 24.44 11.73 30.26
C ALA A 334 24.14 10.45 31.08
N SER A 335 23.58 10.63 32.27
CA SER A 335 22.99 9.57 33.09
C SER A 335 21.61 9.23 32.53
N TRP A 336 21.31 7.93 32.39
CA TRP A 336 20.06 7.47 31.81
C TRP A 336 19.11 7.06 32.93
N GLU A 337 17.94 7.70 32.99
CA GLU A 337 16.86 7.27 33.88
C GLU A 337 16.20 5.99 33.36
N SER A 338 15.35 5.40 34.20
CA SER A 338 14.54 4.25 33.81
C SER A 338 13.68 4.60 32.59
N PRO A 339 13.61 3.75 31.54
CA PRO A 339 12.79 4.04 30.36
C PRO A 339 11.29 4.09 30.70
N VAL A 340 10.46 4.61 29.81
CA VAL A 340 8.98 4.66 29.91
C VAL A 340 8.31 3.90 28.78
N GLN A 341 7.03 3.58 28.88
CA GLN A 341 6.25 2.95 27.81
C GLN A 341 5.45 4.00 27.03
N LEU A 342 5.50 3.97 25.70
CA LEU A 342 4.72 4.87 24.84
C LEU A 342 4.15 4.10 23.64
N CYS A 343 2.93 4.43 23.22
CA CYS A 343 2.42 3.92 21.94
C CYS A 343 3.19 4.51 20.75
N SER A 344 3.06 3.91 19.57
CA SER A 344 3.74 4.35 18.34
C SER A 344 3.53 5.84 18.06
N TYR A 345 2.30 6.34 18.22
CA TYR A 345 1.95 7.75 18.07
C TYR A 345 2.71 8.67 19.05
N HIS A 346 2.57 8.47 20.35
CA HIS A 346 3.20 9.34 21.36
C HIS A 346 4.72 9.20 21.38
N HIS A 347 5.26 8.05 20.99
CA HIS A 347 6.69 7.87 20.80
C HIS A 347 7.20 8.77 19.66
N ARG A 348 6.53 8.76 18.50
CA ARG A 348 6.87 9.66 17.37
C ARG A 348 6.66 11.14 17.73
N LEU A 349 5.60 11.46 18.48
CA LEU A 349 5.32 12.81 18.95
C LEU A 349 6.50 13.38 19.73
N LEU A 350 6.98 12.65 20.75
CA LEU A 350 8.13 13.06 21.57
C LEU A 350 9.40 13.31 20.76
N HIS A 351 9.68 12.52 19.73
CA HIS A 351 10.84 12.73 18.85
C HIS A 351 10.69 13.92 17.88
N ARG A 352 9.46 14.36 17.57
CA ARG A 352 9.19 15.29 16.46
C ARG A 352 8.68 16.67 16.87
N SER A 353 8.22 16.85 18.11
CA SER A 353 7.40 18.02 18.47
C SER A 353 7.85 18.79 19.72
N GLY A 354 9.05 18.50 20.25
CA GLY A 354 9.62 19.23 21.39
C GLY A 354 8.94 18.95 22.73
N TRP A 355 7.99 18.02 22.78
CA TRP A 355 7.50 17.42 24.01
C TRP A 355 8.66 16.80 24.79
N GLN A 356 8.57 16.83 26.12
CA GLN A 356 9.54 16.20 27.02
C GLN A 356 8.82 15.20 27.92
N ILE A 357 9.54 14.19 28.40
CA ILE A 357 9.02 13.23 29.37
C ILE A 357 10.11 12.92 30.38
N HIS A 358 9.77 12.92 31.67
CA HIS A 358 10.69 12.59 32.77
C HIS A 358 10.02 11.66 33.79
N ILE A 359 10.81 10.97 34.59
CA ILE A 359 10.30 10.21 35.72
C ILE A 359 10.44 11.04 37.00
N THR A 360 9.36 11.18 37.76
CA THR A 360 9.37 11.85 39.06
C THR A 360 10.09 11.00 40.11
N PRO A 361 10.51 11.58 41.25
CA PRO A 361 11.07 10.81 42.37
C PRO A 361 10.16 9.67 42.85
N ASP A 362 8.85 9.81 42.66
CA ASP A 362 7.84 8.79 43.01
C ASP A 362 7.68 7.69 41.95
N GLY A 363 8.45 7.75 40.85
CA GLY A 363 8.46 6.74 39.79
C GLY A 363 7.39 6.91 38.71
N LEU A 364 6.67 8.04 38.72
CA LEU A 364 5.61 8.36 37.75
C LEU A 364 6.19 9.08 36.53
N ALA A 365 5.60 8.86 35.36
CA ALA A 365 6.08 9.44 34.10
C ALA A 365 5.28 10.71 33.74
N GLU A 366 5.92 11.87 33.78
CA GLU A 366 5.28 13.15 33.47
C GLU A 366 5.72 13.65 32.09
N SER A 367 4.74 13.90 31.21
CA SER A 367 4.94 14.57 29.93
C SER A 367 4.78 16.07 30.07
N THR A 368 5.67 16.84 29.46
CA THR A 368 5.63 18.30 29.43
C THR A 368 5.47 18.80 28.00
N PRO A 369 4.43 19.61 27.70
CA PRO A 369 4.23 20.18 26.38
C PRO A 369 5.34 21.17 25.98
N PRO A 370 5.55 21.37 24.67
CA PRO A 370 6.37 22.45 24.15
C PRO A 370 5.68 23.80 24.43
N THR A 371 6.46 24.88 24.46
CA THR A 371 5.94 26.24 24.66
C THR A 371 4.94 26.69 23.61
N SER A 372 4.96 26.08 22.42
CA SER A 372 4.01 26.30 21.35
C SER A 372 2.61 25.75 21.64
N ASP A 373 2.51 24.75 22.51
CA ASP A 373 1.26 24.06 22.83
C ASP A 373 0.70 24.55 24.18
N ASP A 374 1.54 24.60 25.23
CA ASP A 374 1.24 25.30 26.47
C ASP A 374 2.42 26.19 26.88
N ARG A 375 2.19 27.50 26.91
CA ARG A 375 3.18 28.49 27.35
C ARG A 375 3.63 28.29 28.79
N ARG A 376 2.78 27.70 29.64
CA ARG A 376 3.12 27.41 31.04
C ARG A 376 3.87 26.10 31.20
N ARG A 377 3.95 25.28 30.13
CA ARG A 377 4.60 23.96 30.11
C ARG A 377 4.21 23.14 31.34
N LYS A 378 2.91 23.06 31.64
CA LYS A 378 2.45 22.35 32.82
C LYS A 378 2.74 20.84 32.64
N PRO A 379 3.41 20.17 33.59
CA PRO A 379 3.58 18.72 33.53
C PRO A 379 2.24 18.00 33.70
N GLU A 380 2.07 16.94 32.92
CA GLU A 380 0.87 16.08 32.91
C GLU A 380 1.29 14.63 33.08
N HIS A 381 0.59 13.88 33.92
CA HIS A 381 0.80 12.46 34.15
C HIS A 381 -0.42 11.68 33.70
N ASN A 382 -0.22 10.51 33.08
CA ASN A 382 -1.34 9.66 32.68
C ASN A 382 -1.97 8.93 33.88
N ASP A 383 -3.11 9.44 34.36
CA ASP A 383 -3.85 8.86 35.50
C ASP A 383 -4.92 7.82 35.09
N VAL A 384 -5.03 7.50 33.81
CA VAL A 384 -6.08 6.64 33.23
C VAL A 384 -6.21 5.28 33.94
N ASP A 385 -5.11 4.69 34.40
CA ASP A 385 -5.09 3.39 35.09
C ASP A 385 -4.67 3.48 36.58
N SER A 386 -4.77 4.66 37.18
CA SER A 386 -4.52 4.85 38.62
C SER A 386 -5.59 4.11 39.45
N PRO A 387 -5.25 3.60 40.66
CA PRO A 387 -6.25 3.00 41.56
C PRO A 387 -7.41 3.96 41.90
N GLN A 388 -7.17 5.27 41.79
CA GLN A 388 -8.13 6.32 42.09
C GLN A 388 -9.15 6.55 40.96
N SER A 389 -8.77 6.33 39.68
CA SER A 389 -9.67 6.52 38.53
C SER A 389 -10.74 5.43 38.39
N ARG A 390 -10.55 4.25 39.02
CA ARG A 390 -11.50 3.12 38.98
C ARG A 390 -12.49 3.09 40.15
N ALA A 391 -12.39 4.05 41.07
CA ALA A 391 -13.29 4.20 42.22
C ALA A 391 -14.40 5.25 41.98
N ALA A 392 -14.50 5.79 40.77
CA ALA A 392 -15.46 6.83 40.37
C ALA A 392 -16.53 6.27 39.42
#